data_AF-A7T727-F1
#
_entry.id   AF-A7T727-F1
#
_cell.length_a   1.000
_cell.length_b   1.000
_cell.length_c   1.000
_cell.angle_alpha   90.00
_cell.angle_beta   90.00
_cell.angle_gamma   90.00
#
_symmetry.space_group_name_H-M   'P 1'
#
loop_
_entity.id
_entity.type
_entity.pdbx_description
1 polymer ?
#
loop_
_entity_poly.entity_id
_entity_poly.type
_entity_poly.pdbx_seq_one_letter_code
_entity_poly.pdbx_strand_id
1 'polypeptide(L)' 'ALNRPDAKDTDIEMLRDALVDSLFCLLASLGTVPIIRCPKGNAAEIVAEALDKKLRENLRDSRNSLFTTD' A
#
# COMPACT_ATOMS: atom_id res chain seq x y z
N ALA A 1 12.22 -13.51 -2.52
CA ALA A 1 11.07 -13.71 -1.63
C ALA A 1 9.80 -14.05 -2.43
N LEU A 2 9.36 -13.17 -3.35
CA LEU A 2 8.16 -13.39 -4.20
C LEU A 2 8.36 -14.34 -5.39
N ASN A 3 9.52 -14.31 -6.04
CA ASN A 3 9.76 -15.09 -7.27
C ASN A 3 10.34 -16.49 -7.00
N ARG A 4 10.00 -17.09 -5.86
CA ARG A 4 10.42 -18.47 -5.58
C ARG A 4 9.27 -19.41 -5.93
N PRO A 5 9.54 -20.54 -6.61
CA PRO A 5 8.50 -21.47 -7.02
C PRO A 5 7.81 -22.18 -5.85
N ASP A 6 8.41 -22.16 -4.65
CA ASP A 6 7.89 -22.73 -3.40
C ASP A 6 7.29 -21.68 -2.46
N ALA A 7 7.19 -20.41 -2.88
CA ALA A 7 6.54 -19.38 -2.09
C ALA A 7 5.06 -19.72 -1.91
N LYS A 8 4.59 -19.72 -0.67
CA LYS A 8 3.17 -19.95 -0.37
C LYS A 8 2.39 -18.65 -0.58
N ASP A 9 1.12 -18.77 -0.94
CA ASP A 9 0.21 -17.61 -1.04
C ASP A 9 0.23 -16.76 0.23
N THR A 10 0.29 -17.41 1.40
CA THR A 10 0.42 -16.72 2.70
C THR A 10 1.68 -15.86 2.81
N ASP A 11 2.80 -16.30 2.24
CA ASP A 11 4.06 -15.53 2.27
C ASP A 11 3.95 -14.28 1.39
N ILE A 12 3.24 -14.42 0.27
CA ILE A 12 2.95 -13.33 -0.67
C ILE A 12 2.04 -12.30 0.00
N GLU A 13 0.99 -12.75 0.69
CA GLU A 13 0.06 -11.88 1.43
C GLU A 13 0.75 -11.13 2.58
N MET A 14 1.55 -11.83 3.40
CA MET A 14 2.28 -11.19 4.49
C MET A 14 3.24 -10.12 3.98
N LEU A 15 3.95 -10.39 2.88
CA LEU A 15 4.86 -9.41 2.30
C LEU A 15 4.11 -8.24 1.67
N ARG A 16 2.98 -8.49 0.99
CA ARG A 16 2.09 -7.44 0.49
C ARG A 16 1.69 -6.50 1.63
N ASP A 17 1.22 -7.04 2.74
CA ASP A 17 0.75 -6.22 3.88
C ASP A 17 1.89 -5.38 4.47
N ALA A 18 3.07 -5.97 4.66
CA ALA A 18 4.24 -5.24 5.13
C ALA A 18 4.65 -4.08 4.18
N LEU A 19 4.57 -4.30 2.86
CA LEU A 19 4.88 -3.26 1.86
C LEU A 19 3.82 -2.15 1.85
N VAL A 20 2.54 -2.51 1.92
CA VAL A 20 1.44 -1.53 1.96
C VAL A 20 1.53 -0.69 3.23
N ASP A 21 1.81 -1.30 4.37
CA ASP A 21 1.93 -0.60 5.65
C ASP A 21 3.11 0.37 5.65
N SER A 22 4.28 -0.07 5.20
CA SER A 22 5.47 0.79 5.15
C SER A 22 5.31 1.97 4.19
N LEU A 23 4.76 1.75 2.99
CA LEU A 23 4.47 2.82 2.03
C LEU A 23 3.43 3.81 2.57
N PHE A 24 2.36 3.30 3.19
CA PHE A 24 1.36 4.17 3.81
C PHE A 24 1.96 5.04 4.92
N CYS A 25 2.77 4.45 5.81
CA CYS A 25 3.45 5.19 6.88
C CYS A 25 4.38 6.28 6.32
N LEU A 26 5.12 6.00 5.24
CA LEU A 26 5.95 6.99 4.57
C LEU A 26 5.11 8.16 4.04
N LEU A 27 4.03 7.85 3.32
CA LEU A 27 3.16 8.87 2.71
C LEU A 27 2.45 9.73 3.77
N ALA A 28 1.99 9.11 4.86
CA ALA A 28 1.41 9.82 6.00
C ALA A 28 2.45 10.73 6.66
N SER A 29 3.68 10.25 6.84
CA SER A 29 4.77 11.07 7.39
C SER A 29 5.12 12.27 6.50
N LEU A 30 4.94 12.13 5.19
CA LEU A 30 5.11 13.20 4.20
C LEU A 30 3.83 14.04 4.00
N GLY A 31 2.72 13.70 4.66
CA GLY A 31 1.42 14.36 4.48
C GLY A 31 0.93 14.38 3.03
N THR A 32 1.32 13.41 2.20
CA THR A 32 1.12 13.47 0.74
C THR A 32 0.26 12.31 0.24
N VAL A 33 -0.75 12.61 -0.57
CA VAL A 33 -1.53 11.61 -1.33
C VAL A 33 -0.97 11.51 -2.76
N PRO A 34 -0.30 10.41 -3.13
CA PRO A 34 0.39 10.32 -4.42
C PRO A 34 -0.53 9.86 -5.55
N ILE A 35 -0.06 10.04 -6.80
CA ILE A 35 -0.59 9.30 -7.96
C ILE A 35 0.09 7.93 -7.99
N ILE A 36 -0.67 6.85 -7.78
CA ILE A 36 -0.13 5.48 -7.77
C ILE A 36 -0.01 4.97 -9.21
N ARG A 37 1.17 4.43 -9.56
CA ARG A 37 1.48 3.86 -10.87
C ARG A 37 2.29 2.58 -10.69
N CYS A 38 1.93 1.52 -11.41
CA CYS A 38 2.66 0.25 -11.42
C CYS A 38 2.48 -0.48 -12.77
N PRO A 39 3.37 -1.42 -13.13
CA PRO A 39 3.13 -2.39 -14.20
C PRO A 39 1.99 -3.35 -13.82
N LYS A 40 1.20 -3.77 -14.82
CA LYS A 40 0.09 -4.72 -14.64
C LYS A 40 0.55 -6.18 -14.73
N GLY A 41 -0.25 -7.08 -14.18
CA GLY A 41 -0.10 -8.54 -14.29
C GLY A 41 0.96 -9.15 -13.38
N ASN A 42 1.40 -8.42 -12.35
CA ASN A 42 2.39 -8.92 -11.40
C ASN A 42 2.10 -8.42 -9.96
N ALA A 43 2.98 -8.78 -9.02
CA ALA A 43 2.83 -8.43 -7.62
C ALA A 43 2.79 -6.91 -7.34
N ALA A 44 3.34 -6.07 -8.23
CA ALA A 44 3.27 -4.62 -8.07
C ALA A 44 1.84 -4.09 -8.19
N GLU A 45 1.01 -4.70 -9.05
CA GLU A 45 -0.42 -4.36 -9.18
C GLU A 45 -1.16 -4.67 -7.88
N ILE A 46 -0.92 -5.84 -7.29
CA ILE A 46 -1.53 -6.26 -6.01
C ILE A 46 -1.20 -5.28 -4.88
N VAL A 47 0.06 -4.87 -4.77
CA VAL A 47 0.50 -3.89 -3.74
C VAL A 47 -0.10 -2.52 -4.02
N ALA A 48 -0.14 -2.08 -5.28
CA ALA A 48 -0.67 -0.79 -5.67
C ALA A 48 -2.17 -0.67 -5.39
N GLU A 49 -2.96 -1.68 -5.73
CA GLU A 49 -4.40 -1.73 -5.45
C GLU A 49 -4.68 -1.74 -3.94
N ALA A 50 -3.93 -2.53 -3.17
CA ALA A 50 -4.07 -2.57 -1.72
C ALA A 50 -3.71 -1.24 -1.05
N LEU A 51 -2.66 -0.57 -1.53
CA LEU A 51 -2.28 0.77 -1.07
C LEU A 51 -3.34 1.83 -1.42
N ASP A 52 -3.85 1.84 -2.65
CA ASP A 52 -4.93 2.74 -3.09
C ASP A 52 -6.17 2.57 -2.21
N LYS A 53 -6.57 1.32 -1.94
CA LYS A 53 -7.68 1.01 -1.03
C LYS A 53 -7.43 1.57 0.37
N LYS A 54 -6.27 1.30 0.97
CA LYS A 54 -5.93 1.76 2.32
C LYS A 54 -5.93 3.28 2.43
N LEU A 55 -5.39 3.98 1.42
CA LEU A 55 -5.41 5.45 1.35
C LEU A 55 -6.85 5.98 1.29
N ARG A 56 -7.69 5.45 0.39
CA ARG A 56 -9.10 5.87 0.27
C ARG A 56 -9.88 5.67 1.55
N GLU A 57 -9.69 4.54 2.24
CA GLU A 57 -10.35 4.25 3.51
C GLU A 57 -9.96 5.25 4.59
N ASN A 58 -8.66 5.58 4.70
CA ASN A 58 -8.17 6.53 5.71
C ASN A 58 -8.54 7.98 5.39
N LEU A 59 -8.57 8.38 4.12
CA LEU A 59 -9.01 9.73 3.70
C LEU A 59 -10.52 9.95 3.84
N ARG A 60 -11.31 8.88 3.84
CA ARG A 60 -12.78 8.96 3.99
C ARG A 60 -13.20 9.15 5.45
N ASP A 61 -12.41 8.69 6.43
CA ASP A 61 -12.69 8.95 7.85
C ASP A 61 -12.35 10.41 8.17
N SER A 62 -13.37 11.25 8.34
CA SER A 62 -13.21 12.68 8.63
C SER A 62 -12.52 12.96 9.97
N ARG A 63 -12.33 11.96 10.83
CA ARG A 63 -11.55 12.08 12.07
C ARG A 63 -10.06 11.81 11.86
N ASN A 64 -9.66 11.40 10.66
CA ASN A 64 -8.30 11.02 10.34
C ASN A 64 -7.57 12.16 9.60
N SER A 65 -6.62 12.79 10.29
CA SER A 65 -5.83 13.93 9.79
C SER A 65 -4.41 13.53 9.36
N LEU A 66 -4.15 12.26 9.05
CA LEU A 66 -2.81 11.76 8.69
C LEU A 66 -2.22 12.41 7.42
N PHE A 67 -3.05 12.98 6.55
CA PHE A 67 -2.62 13.56 5.27
C PHE A 67 -2.96 15.05 5.14
N THR A 68 -3.30 15.73 6.23
CA THR A 68 -3.42 17.19 6.25
C THR A 68 -2.05 17.78 6.58
N THR A 69 -1.49 18.52 5.63
CA THR A 69 -0.33 19.39 5.88
C THR A 69 -0.82 20.62 6.65
N ASP A 70 -0.13 20.96 7.75
CA ASP A 70 -0.31 22.24 8.47
C ASP A 70 0.13 23.41 7.57
#